data_AF-A0A3D2SRA6-F1
#
_entry.id   AF-A0A3D2SRA6-F1
#
_cell.length_a   1.000
_cell.length_b   1.000
_cell.length_c   1.000
_cell.angle_alpha   90.00
_cell.angle_beta   90.00
_cell.angle_gamma   90.00
#
_symmetry.space_group_name_H-M   'P 1'
#
loop_
_entity.id
_entity.type
_entity.pdbx_description
1 polymer ?
#
loop_
_entity_poly.entity_id
_entity_poly.type
_entity_poly.pdbx_seq_one_letter_code
_entity_poly.pdbx_strand_id
1 'polypeptide(L)'
;NELIERLQQGKVYLPDQAQSALQRFFSIQNLTALRELAMQFVSEHVESDLRETYLAQGTRSIPLKNEMMVAIDGRGQSEYLVRAASRFAEKRALSWTVVHVAQESFYADQKKYAPVQLEVEQAFQLARQLGGRTEILYGVKVAQTLNDAIQEKSISSMILGYHPSTGLKPLFKRPLHSILLEKNQRLEVVLQPLSDSINQKPLGQDVYFSLLSLKEIFFILMVTFTSIILARIAEVYVGVDDLSIIFIVAVLLVATKTRMLAAVITAMLFFFAYNFFFIEPRFTFQISAHQGVVTVIAYLAAALIASRLASRLRQQVLSLRAANAFSSRMQDVTARLSSAVHLDDVIQIAQTAFQQQFNFPVWIMIAQNNMIHSDRALSDKERIAADWCLKHQQGCGKYTDTLSQIDWWFMPLLAQKQNLGVLGLDLTQQRIALNVEQKRLIESMV
;
A
#
# COMPACT_ATOMS: atom_id res chain seq x y z
N ASN A 1 27.61 0.65 42.58
CA ASN A 1 27.82 0.30 44.01
C ASN A 1 28.18 1.49 44.87
N GLU A 2 28.82 2.52 44.32
CA GLU A 2 29.17 3.77 45.02
C GLU A 2 27.98 4.50 45.70
N LEU A 3 26.76 4.43 45.13
CA LEU A 3 25.58 5.08 45.71
C LEU A 3 25.10 4.40 47.02
N ILE A 4 25.16 3.07 47.08
CA ILE A 4 24.76 2.28 48.27
C ILE A 4 25.74 2.54 49.41
N GLU A 5 27.04 2.57 49.12
CA GLU A 5 28.08 2.92 50.11
C GLU A 5 27.92 4.35 50.63
N ARG A 6 27.59 5.31 49.76
CA ARG A 6 27.32 6.71 50.19
C ARG A 6 26.06 6.85 51.04
N LEU A 7 25.03 6.04 50.77
CA LEU A 7 23.81 5.98 51.58
C LEU A 7 24.07 5.35 52.95
N GLN A 8 24.87 4.28 53.02
CA GLN A 8 25.30 3.64 54.28
C GLN A 8 26.20 4.55 55.13
N GLN A 9 26.99 5.41 54.49
CA GLN A 9 27.80 6.44 55.15
C GLN A 9 26.97 7.64 55.66
N GLY A 10 25.64 7.65 55.51
CA GLY A 10 24.76 8.71 56.01
C GLY A 10 24.89 10.04 55.28
N LYS A 11 25.51 10.07 54.09
CA LYS A 11 25.79 11.31 53.34
C LYS A 11 24.60 11.84 52.54
N VAL A 12 23.51 11.07 52.44
CA VAL A 12 22.34 11.39 51.59
C VAL A 12 21.02 11.38 52.37
N TYR A 13 20.89 10.51 53.38
CA TYR A 13 19.73 10.44 54.28
C TYR A 13 20.18 10.29 55.73
N LEU A 14 19.35 10.76 56.67
CA LEU A 14 19.55 10.51 58.11
C LEU A 14 19.50 8.99 58.39
N PRO A 15 20.23 8.48 59.41
CA PRO A 15 20.46 7.05 59.63
C PRO A 15 19.19 6.20 59.68
N ASP A 16 18.13 6.71 60.32
CA ASP A 16 16.86 5.99 60.50
C ASP A 16 16.06 5.85 59.20
N GLN A 17 16.20 6.79 58.27
CA GLN A 17 15.53 6.74 56.96
C GLN A 17 16.34 5.97 55.91
N ALA A 18 17.66 5.90 56.06
CA ALA A 18 18.55 5.22 55.13
C ALA A 18 18.27 3.71 55.02
N GLN A 19 18.00 3.03 56.15
CA GLN A 19 17.66 1.60 56.14
C GLN A 19 16.33 1.32 55.41
N SER A 20 15.31 2.14 55.62
CA SER A 20 14.01 1.99 54.95
C SER A 20 14.11 2.28 53.44
N ALA A 21 14.94 3.26 53.04
CA ALA A 21 15.16 3.62 51.64
C ALA A 21 15.94 2.53 50.88
N LEU A 22 16.92 1.88 51.52
CA LEU A 22 17.69 0.76 50.96
C LEU A 22 16.82 -0.48 50.69
N GLN A 23 15.82 -0.74 51.54
CA GLN A 23 14.94 -1.91 51.38
C GLN A 23 13.84 -1.72 50.32
N ARG A 24 13.36 -0.49 50.10
CA ARG A 24 12.27 -0.21 49.15
C ARG A 24 12.72 0.35 47.81
N PHE A 25 13.52 1.42 47.80
CA PHE A 25 13.79 2.17 46.56
C PHE A 25 15.18 1.90 46.00
N PHE A 26 16.19 1.80 46.88
CA PHE A 26 17.59 1.56 46.50
C PHE A 26 18.01 0.09 46.60
N SER A 27 17.06 -0.83 46.39
CA SER A 27 17.36 -2.25 46.26
C SER A 27 18.20 -2.50 45.00
N ILE A 28 19.00 -3.57 44.99
CA ILE A 28 19.82 -3.94 43.82
C ILE A 28 18.95 -4.08 42.56
N GLN A 29 17.74 -4.64 42.69
CA GLN A 29 16.82 -4.87 41.58
C GLN A 29 16.31 -3.54 41.00
N ASN A 30 15.86 -2.62 41.85
CA ASN A 30 15.37 -1.32 41.42
C ASN A 30 16.49 -0.45 40.84
N LEU A 31 17.69 -0.47 41.44
CA LEU A 31 18.84 0.26 40.90
C LEU A 31 19.30 -0.29 39.55
N THR A 32 19.12 -1.60 39.29
CA THR A 32 19.43 -2.20 37.99
C THR A 32 18.41 -1.76 36.94
N ALA A 33 17.12 -1.83 37.25
CA ALA A 33 16.04 -1.34 36.38
C ALA A 33 16.18 0.17 36.08
N LEU A 34 16.50 0.97 37.09
CA LEU A 34 16.67 2.42 36.95
C LEU A 34 17.92 2.75 36.13
N ARG A 35 18.97 1.95 36.22
CA ARG A 35 20.15 2.08 35.35
C ARG A 35 19.81 1.74 33.90
N GLU A 36 19.03 0.69 33.67
CA GLU A 36 18.57 0.31 32.34
C GLU A 36 17.70 1.41 31.72
N LEU A 37 16.71 1.91 32.45
CA LEU A 37 15.86 3.03 32.04
C LEU A 37 16.67 4.31 31.79
N ALA A 38 17.66 4.61 32.65
CA ALA A 38 18.53 5.77 32.46
C ALA A 38 19.40 5.63 31.20
N MET A 39 19.92 4.44 30.90
CA MET A 39 20.68 4.20 29.67
C MET A 39 19.77 4.30 28.44
N GLN A 40 18.55 3.77 28.52
CA GLN A 40 17.57 3.89 27.45
C GLN A 40 17.21 5.36 27.18
N PHE A 41 16.97 6.14 28.24
CA PHE A 41 16.64 7.57 28.15
C PHE A 41 17.80 8.40 27.58
N VAL A 42 19.03 8.14 28.04
CA VAL A 42 20.24 8.83 27.52
C VAL A 42 20.46 8.50 26.05
N SER A 43 20.28 7.24 25.64
CA SER A 43 20.43 6.84 24.24
C SER A 43 19.40 7.52 23.34
N GLU A 44 18.16 7.65 23.79
CA GLU A 44 17.08 8.28 23.02
C GLU A 44 17.30 9.80 22.86
N HIS A 45 17.74 10.47 23.93
CA HIS A 45 17.94 11.93 23.92
C HIS A 45 19.19 12.37 23.14
N VAL A 46 20.29 11.62 23.23
CA VAL A 46 21.50 11.90 22.43
C VAL A 46 21.21 11.77 20.93
N GLU A 47 20.32 10.85 20.54
CA GLU A 47 19.96 10.67 19.14
C GLU A 47 19.07 11.80 18.60
N SER A 48 18.12 12.32 19.38
CA SER A 48 17.33 13.49 18.99
C SER A 48 18.18 14.74 18.82
N ASP A 49 19.08 15.00 19.78
CA ASP A 49 19.94 16.19 19.78
C ASP A 49 20.93 16.17 18.61
N LEU A 50 21.50 15.00 18.31
CA LEU A 50 22.37 14.84 17.16
C LEU A 50 21.60 15.03 15.85
N ARG A 51 20.40 14.46 15.74
CA ARG A 51 19.56 14.62 14.54
C ARG A 51 19.24 16.10 14.27
N GLU A 52 18.84 16.87 15.29
CA GLU A 52 18.59 18.31 15.15
C GLU A 52 19.86 19.08 14.76
N THR A 53 20.99 18.75 15.38
CA THR A 53 22.28 19.39 15.07
C THR A 53 22.73 19.12 13.63
N TYR A 54 22.56 17.89 13.14
CA TYR A 54 22.90 17.52 11.77
C TYR A 54 21.97 18.18 10.73
N LEU A 55 20.67 18.28 11.03
CA LEU A 55 19.70 19.01 10.20
C LEU A 55 20.06 20.49 10.08
N ALA A 56 20.47 21.12 11.19
CA ALA A 56 20.90 22.51 11.20
C ALA A 56 22.20 22.75 10.40
N GLN A 57 23.08 21.74 10.31
CA GLN A 57 24.34 21.79 9.57
C GLN A 57 24.23 21.29 8.11
N GLY A 58 23.03 20.97 7.63
CA GLY A 58 22.81 20.47 6.26
C GLY A 58 23.52 19.14 5.95
N THR A 59 23.96 18.42 6.98
CA THR A 59 24.72 17.16 6.86
C THR A 59 23.81 16.00 7.25
N ARG A 60 23.86 14.86 6.54
CA ARG A 60 23.01 13.70 6.87
C ARG A 60 23.39 13.09 8.22
N SER A 61 22.40 12.95 9.11
CA SER A 61 22.53 12.31 10.43
C SER A 61 23.11 10.89 10.31
N ILE A 62 24.03 10.55 11.21
CA ILE A 62 24.48 9.16 11.40
C ILE A 62 23.36 8.45 12.20
N PRO A 63 22.71 7.40 11.67
CA PRO A 63 21.76 6.62 12.46
C PRO A 63 22.53 5.91 13.58
N LEU A 64 22.22 6.25 14.83
CA LEU A 64 22.75 5.54 16.00
C LEU A 64 21.86 4.33 16.32
N LYS A 65 20.59 4.39 15.89
CA LYS A 65 19.65 3.28 16.01
C LYS A 65 19.90 2.18 14.99
N ASN A 66 20.14 1.01 15.54
CA ASN A 66 20.27 -0.26 14.88
C ASN A 66 18.87 -0.81 14.50
N GLU A 67 18.18 -0.12 13.58
CA GLU A 67 16.86 -0.54 13.07
C GLU A 67 16.97 -1.32 11.76
N MET A 68 16.29 -2.47 11.72
CA MET A 68 16.21 -3.35 10.57
C MET A 68 14.84 -3.28 9.91
N MET A 69 14.81 -3.27 8.57
CA MET A 69 13.59 -3.43 7.79
C MET A 69 13.58 -4.75 7.03
N VAL A 70 12.44 -5.42 6.97
CA VAL A 70 12.24 -6.66 6.21
C VAL A 70 11.16 -6.42 5.18
N ALA A 71 11.47 -6.55 3.89
CA ALA A 71 10.46 -6.40 2.86
C ALA A 71 9.84 -7.76 2.49
N ILE A 72 8.52 -7.86 2.55
CA ILE A 72 7.76 -9.06 2.13
C ILE A 72 6.87 -8.76 0.92
N ASP A 73 6.71 -9.74 0.05
CA ASP A 73 5.98 -9.61 -1.22
C ASP A 73 4.69 -10.46 -1.30
N GLY A 74 4.44 -11.35 -0.32
CA GLY A 74 3.25 -12.20 -0.29
C GLY A 74 3.25 -13.29 -1.37
N ARG A 75 4.43 -13.82 -1.75
CA ARG A 75 4.60 -14.81 -2.84
C ARG A 75 5.00 -16.21 -2.37
N GLY A 76 4.48 -16.64 -1.23
CA GLY A 76 4.55 -17.99 -0.69
C GLY A 76 5.59 -18.18 0.41
N GLN A 77 6.43 -17.19 0.70
CA GLN A 77 7.59 -17.32 1.59
C GLN A 77 7.76 -16.15 2.56
N SER A 78 6.72 -15.32 2.72
CA SER A 78 6.76 -14.16 3.61
C SER A 78 7.02 -14.56 5.07
N GLU A 79 6.40 -15.65 5.55
CA GLU A 79 6.66 -16.14 6.92
C GLU A 79 8.09 -16.64 7.12
N TYR A 80 8.69 -17.27 6.11
CA TYR A 80 10.06 -17.74 6.18
C TYR A 80 11.03 -16.57 6.35
N LEU A 81 10.83 -15.50 5.58
CA LEU A 81 11.59 -14.26 5.72
C LEU A 81 11.41 -13.63 7.10
N VAL A 82 10.19 -13.61 7.63
CA VAL A 82 9.91 -13.09 8.98
C VAL A 82 10.65 -13.90 10.06
N ARG A 83 10.66 -15.24 9.98
CA ARG A 83 11.42 -16.09 10.92
C ARG A 83 12.92 -15.88 10.80
N ALA A 84 13.44 -15.79 9.57
CA ALA A 84 14.85 -15.53 9.32
C ALA A 84 15.27 -14.15 9.87
N ALA A 85 14.43 -13.14 9.65
CA ALA A 85 14.65 -11.80 10.16
C ALA A 85 14.62 -11.72 11.68
N SER A 86 13.65 -12.37 12.33
CA SER A 86 13.57 -12.45 13.80
C SER A 86 14.86 -13.03 14.40
N ARG A 87 15.38 -14.14 13.85
CA ARG A 87 16.67 -14.73 14.31
C ARG A 87 17.85 -13.79 14.10
N PHE A 88 17.87 -13.07 12.99
CA PHE A 88 18.94 -12.11 12.69
C PHE A 88 18.87 -10.88 13.61
N ALA A 89 17.65 -10.39 13.88
CA ALA A 89 17.39 -9.27 14.78
C ALA A 89 17.80 -9.62 16.22
N GLU A 90 17.41 -10.80 16.70
CA GLU A 90 17.75 -11.30 18.04
C GLU A 90 19.26 -11.42 18.23
N LYS A 91 19.97 -12.01 17.25
CA LYS A 91 21.43 -12.18 17.32
C LYS A 91 22.20 -10.84 17.37
N ARG A 92 21.65 -9.78 16.78
CA ARG A 92 22.29 -8.46 16.70
C ARG A 92 21.63 -7.42 17.63
N ALA A 93 20.67 -7.83 18.45
CA ALA A 93 19.85 -6.94 19.29
C ALA A 93 19.27 -5.73 18.51
N LEU A 94 18.80 -5.98 17.28
CA LEU A 94 18.23 -4.93 16.41
C LEU A 94 16.72 -4.82 16.64
N SER A 95 16.21 -3.58 16.66
CA SER A 95 14.77 -3.36 16.52
C SER A 95 14.39 -3.61 15.06
N TRP A 96 13.30 -4.33 14.79
CA TRP A 96 12.98 -4.75 13.42
C TRP A 96 11.52 -4.48 13.04
N THR A 97 11.31 -4.11 11.77
CA THR A 97 10.00 -3.80 11.19
C THR A 97 9.81 -4.58 9.89
N VAL A 98 8.68 -5.27 9.77
CA VAL A 98 8.26 -5.96 8.55
C VAL A 98 7.37 -5.04 7.73
N VAL A 99 7.69 -4.91 6.45
CA VAL A 99 7.08 -3.97 5.53
C VAL A 99 6.57 -4.68 4.29
N HIS A 100 5.34 -4.35 3.90
CA HIS A 100 4.78 -4.73 2.62
C HIS A 100 4.46 -3.48 1.79
N VAL A 101 4.85 -3.46 0.51
CA VAL A 101 4.49 -2.35 -0.39
C VAL A 101 3.22 -2.71 -1.16
N ALA A 102 2.10 -2.14 -0.75
CA ALA A 102 0.84 -2.27 -1.46
C ALA A 102 0.89 -1.45 -2.75
N GLN A 103 0.77 -2.12 -3.90
CA GLN A 103 0.66 -1.45 -5.20
C GLN A 103 -0.82 -1.32 -5.61
N GLU A 104 -1.21 -0.19 -6.18
CA GLU A 104 -2.61 0.09 -6.56
C GLU A 104 -3.22 -0.94 -7.53
N SER A 105 -2.38 -1.65 -8.31
CA SER A 105 -2.84 -2.74 -9.19
C SER A 105 -3.45 -3.93 -8.44
N PHE A 106 -3.16 -4.08 -7.14
CA PHE A 106 -3.72 -5.15 -6.30
C PHE A 106 -5.19 -4.91 -5.95
N TYR A 107 -5.64 -3.65 -5.93
CA TYR A 107 -7.03 -3.29 -5.61
C TYR A 107 -7.97 -3.38 -6.81
N ALA A 108 -7.43 -3.37 -8.04
CA ALA A 108 -8.23 -3.43 -9.27
C ALA A 108 -8.82 -4.82 -9.57
N ASP A 109 -8.27 -5.90 -8.98
CA ASP A 109 -8.70 -7.28 -9.23
C ASP A 109 -8.68 -8.12 -7.94
N GLN A 110 -9.62 -7.85 -7.04
CA GLN A 110 -9.69 -8.44 -5.69
C GLN A 110 -9.63 -9.98 -5.67
N LYS A 111 -10.17 -10.67 -6.68
CA LYS A 111 -10.15 -12.15 -6.74
C LYS A 111 -8.77 -12.72 -7.02
N LYS A 112 -7.94 -12.04 -7.83
CA LYS A 112 -6.59 -12.51 -8.16
C LYS A 112 -5.60 -12.30 -7.01
N TYR A 113 -5.83 -11.28 -6.18
CA TYR A 113 -4.89 -10.84 -5.15
C TYR A 113 -5.27 -11.21 -3.71
N ALA A 114 -6.45 -11.79 -3.49
CA ALA A 114 -6.86 -12.37 -2.21
C ALA A 114 -5.80 -13.32 -1.57
N PRO A 115 -5.14 -14.26 -2.28
CA PRO A 115 -4.15 -15.14 -1.65
C PRO A 115 -2.89 -14.39 -1.18
N VAL A 116 -2.46 -13.36 -1.91
CA VAL A 116 -1.30 -12.52 -1.55
C VAL A 116 -1.58 -11.74 -0.27
N GLN A 117 -2.77 -11.15 -0.16
CA GLN A 117 -3.17 -10.39 1.03
C GLN A 117 -3.22 -11.27 2.28
N LEU A 118 -3.77 -12.47 2.16
CA LEU A 118 -3.88 -13.42 3.26
C LEU A 118 -2.50 -13.85 3.78
N GLU A 119 -1.54 -14.11 2.89
CA GLU A 119 -0.18 -14.45 3.29
C GLU A 119 0.56 -13.27 3.97
N VAL A 120 0.39 -12.05 3.44
CA VAL A 120 0.96 -10.85 4.08
C VAL A 120 0.40 -10.66 5.48
N GLU A 121 -0.91 -10.88 5.67
CA GLU A 121 -1.53 -10.79 6.99
C GLU A 121 -0.98 -11.86 7.95
N GLN A 122 -0.83 -13.10 7.50
CA GLN A 122 -0.21 -14.18 8.28
C GLN A 122 1.23 -13.83 8.69
N ALA A 123 2.03 -13.32 7.75
CA ALA A 123 3.39 -12.88 8.01
C ALA A 123 3.44 -11.71 9.01
N PHE A 124 2.50 -10.78 8.95
CA PHE A 124 2.39 -9.69 9.92
C PHE A 124 1.92 -10.14 11.30
N GLN A 125 0.99 -11.10 11.38
CA GLN A 125 0.61 -11.70 12.66
C GLN A 125 1.82 -12.40 13.29
N LEU A 126 2.57 -13.19 12.51
CA LEU A 126 3.79 -13.84 12.96
C LEU A 126 4.86 -12.82 13.40
N ALA A 127 5.04 -11.74 12.65
CA ALA A 127 6.00 -10.70 13.02
C ALA A 127 5.67 -10.07 14.38
N ARG A 128 4.39 -9.76 14.63
CA ARG A 128 3.91 -9.23 15.91
C ARG A 128 4.13 -10.21 17.06
N GLN A 129 3.86 -11.51 16.84
CA GLN A 129 4.11 -12.56 17.83
C GLN A 129 5.60 -12.68 18.19
N LEU A 130 6.50 -12.44 17.23
CA LEU A 130 7.95 -12.48 17.41
C LEU A 130 8.54 -11.14 17.89
N GLY A 131 7.70 -10.18 18.32
CA GLY A 131 8.13 -8.88 18.85
C GLY A 131 8.56 -7.85 17.78
N GLY A 132 8.27 -8.11 16.50
CA GLY A 132 8.52 -7.19 15.38
C GLY A 132 7.36 -6.23 15.14
N ARG A 133 7.68 -5.03 14.61
CA ARG A 133 6.67 -4.07 14.14
C ARG A 133 6.23 -4.43 12.72
N THR A 134 5.04 -4.01 12.33
CA THR A 134 4.48 -4.27 10.99
C THR A 134 3.91 -3.01 10.38
N GLU A 135 4.19 -2.78 9.09
CA GLU A 135 3.70 -1.60 8.38
C GLU A 135 3.42 -1.90 6.91
N ILE A 136 2.38 -1.25 6.38
CA ILE A 136 2.07 -1.25 4.96
C ILE A 136 2.50 0.09 4.40
N LEU A 137 3.34 0.06 3.37
CA LEU A 137 3.71 1.24 2.60
C LEU A 137 2.92 1.28 1.30
N TYR A 138 2.52 2.47 0.88
CA TYR A 138 1.72 2.67 -0.33
C TYR A 138 2.58 3.34 -1.39
N GLY A 139 2.62 2.76 -2.58
CA GLY A 139 3.33 3.41 -3.67
C GLY A 139 3.32 2.65 -4.99
N VAL A 140 3.45 3.41 -6.07
CA VAL A 140 3.46 2.89 -7.44
C VAL A 140 4.75 2.10 -7.72
N LYS A 141 5.89 2.55 -7.16
CA LYS A 141 7.22 1.96 -7.39
C LYS A 141 7.83 1.44 -6.09
N VAL A 142 7.87 0.12 -5.93
CA VAL A 142 8.42 -0.57 -4.74
C VAL A 142 9.79 -0.03 -4.31
N ALA A 143 10.75 0.05 -5.23
CA ALA A 143 12.10 0.51 -4.91
C ALA A 143 12.16 1.96 -4.41
N GLN A 144 11.28 2.83 -4.91
CA GLN A 144 11.25 4.23 -4.50
C GLN A 144 10.59 4.35 -3.11
N THR A 145 9.45 3.69 -2.92
CA THR A 145 8.74 3.67 -1.64
C THR A 145 9.58 3.09 -0.51
N LEU A 146 10.30 1.99 -0.76
CA LEU A 146 11.23 1.43 0.23
C LEU A 146 12.37 2.39 0.55
N ASN A 147 12.92 3.06 -0.46
CA ASN A 147 13.99 4.04 -0.26
C ASN A 147 13.53 5.24 0.59
N ASP A 148 12.32 5.73 0.36
CA ASP A 148 11.75 6.84 1.12
C ASP A 148 11.55 6.42 2.58
N ALA A 149 11.05 5.21 2.82
CA ALA A 149 10.91 4.66 4.18
C ALA A 149 12.25 4.40 4.89
N ILE A 150 13.29 3.97 4.15
CA ILE A 150 14.65 3.82 4.70
C ILE A 150 15.17 5.16 5.21
N GLN A 151 14.96 6.24 4.46
CA GLN A 151 15.43 7.58 4.83
C GLN A 151 14.64 8.15 6.01
N GLU A 152 13.31 8.04 5.98
CA GLU A 152 12.43 8.54 7.04
C GLU A 152 12.72 7.87 8.40
N LYS A 153 12.91 6.54 8.39
CA LYS A 153 13.10 5.75 9.60
C LYS A 153 14.56 5.52 9.96
N SER A 154 15.49 6.05 9.16
CA SER A 154 16.93 5.91 9.38
C SER A 154 17.38 4.44 9.51
N ILE A 155 16.84 3.57 8.65
CA ILE A 155 17.09 2.11 8.67
C ILE A 155 18.55 1.81 8.34
N SER A 156 19.22 1.02 9.18
CA SER A 156 20.63 0.64 9.02
C SER A 156 20.82 -0.64 8.18
N SER A 157 19.89 -1.59 8.32
CA SER A 157 19.96 -2.90 7.65
C SER A 157 18.61 -3.28 7.04
N MET A 158 18.64 -3.88 5.85
CA MET A 158 17.44 -4.37 5.17
C MET A 158 17.59 -5.83 4.77
N ILE A 159 16.58 -6.65 5.09
CA ILE A 159 16.49 -8.04 4.62
C ILE A 159 15.56 -8.09 3.42
N LEU A 160 16.07 -8.64 2.31
CA LEU A 160 15.30 -8.88 1.09
C LEU A 160 15.37 -10.36 0.74
N GLY A 161 14.20 -10.94 0.47
CA GLY A 161 14.14 -12.22 -0.21
C GLY A 161 14.51 -12.06 -1.68
N TYR A 162 15.31 -12.98 -2.21
CA TYR A 162 15.54 -13.07 -3.65
C TYR A 162 15.28 -14.49 -4.15
N HIS A 163 14.66 -14.58 -5.32
CA HIS A 163 14.53 -15.84 -6.06
C HIS A 163 15.76 -16.01 -6.96
N PRO A 164 16.56 -17.08 -6.79
CA PRO A 164 17.65 -17.36 -7.70
C PRO A 164 17.10 -17.76 -9.07
N SER A 165 17.19 -16.89 -10.08
CA SER A 165 16.71 -17.23 -11.43
C SER A 165 17.66 -18.21 -12.12
N THR A 166 17.17 -19.40 -12.44
CA THR A 166 17.92 -20.50 -13.10
C THR A 166 17.87 -20.47 -14.64
N GLY A 167 17.60 -19.31 -15.27
CA GLY A 167 17.44 -19.19 -16.73
C GLY A 167 18.14 -17.98 -17.37
N LEU A 168 18.01 -17.85 -18.71
CA LEU A 168 18.53 -16.74 -19.52
C LEU A 168 18.19 -15.39 -18.86
N LYS A 169 19.24 -14.64 -18.49
CA LYS A 169 19.12 -13.38 -17.74
C LYS A 169 18.19 -12.40 -18.47
N PRO A 170 17.23 -11.76 -17.79
CA PRO A 170 16.44 -10.70 -18.40
C PRO A 170 17.35 -9.49 -18.64
N LEU A 171 17.76 -9.28 -19.90
CA LEU A 171 18.69 -8.22 -20.33
C LEU A 171 18.23 -6.79 -19.99
N PHE A 172 16.98 -6.62 -19.55
CA PHE A 172 16.34 -5.32 -19.28
C PHE A 172 15.78 -5.13 -17.86
N LYS A 173 15.90 -6.10 -16.94
CA LYS A 173 15.39 -5.95 -15.56
C LYS A 173 16.54 -5.85 -14.55
N ARG A 174 16.71 -4.65 -13.98
CA ARG A 174 17.62 -4.43 -12.85
C ARG A 174 16.97 -4.99 -11.57
N PRO A 175 17.69 -5.78 -10.75
CA PRO A 175 17.14 -6.32 -9.52
C PRO A 175 16.92 -5.23 -8.45
N LEU A 176 15.96 -5.43 -7.54
CA LEU A 176 15.60 -4.43 -6.52
C LEU A 176 16.78 -4.07 -5.60
N HIS A 177 17.61 -5.05 -5.22
CA HIS A 177 18.77 -4.82 -4.38
C HIS A 177 19.80 -3.89 -5.03
N SER A 178 19.97 -3.93 -6.36
CA SER A 178 20.96 -3.06 -7.02
C SER A 178 20.49 -1.62 -7.08
N ILE A 179 19.18 -1.39 -7.27
CA ILE A 179 18.59 -0.05 -7.25
C ILE A 179 18.68 0.57 -5.85
N LEU A 180 18.50 -0.23 -4.80
CA LEU A 180 18.58 0.22 -3.41
C LEU A 180 20.02 0.54 -2.98
N LEU A 181 20.99 -0.28 -3.39
CA LEU A 181 22.42 -0.05 -3.10
C LEU A 181 23.00 1.15 -3.85
N GLU A 182 22.56 1.39 -5.09
CA GLU A 182 22.99 2.55 -5.89
C GLU A 182 22.57 3.88 -5.25
N LYS A 183 21.40 3.90 -4.58
CA LYS A 183 20.87 5.09 -3.89
C LYS A 183 21.31 5.21 -2.43
N ASN A 184 21.61 4.10 -1.75
CA ASN A 184 21.97 4.08 -0.34
C ASN A 184 23.30 3.36 -0.13
N GLN A 185 24.41 4.11 -0.23
CA GLN A 185 25.77 3.58 -0.07
C GLN A 185 26.07 3.02 1.34
N ARG A 186 25.20 3.28 2.33
CA ARG A 186 25.40 2.91 3.74
C ARG A 186 24.39 1.87 4.26
N LEU A 187 23.51 1.37 3.40
CA LEU A 187 22.51 0.36 3.77
C LEU A 187 23.12 -1.04 3.67
N GLU A 188 23.13 -1.80 4.78
CA GLU A 188 23.48 -3.22 4.73
C GLU A 188 22.28 -4.01 4.17
N VAL A 189 22.43 -4.58 2.97
CA VAL A 189 21.38 -5.40 2.36
C VAL A 189 21.73 -6.88 2.56
N VAL A 190 20.91 -7.59 3.34
CA VAL A 190 21.03 -9.02 3.57
C VAL A 190 20.06 -9.73 2.61
N LEU A 191 20.62 -10.53 1.71
CA LEU A 191 19.86 -11.29 0.74
C LEU A 191 19.61 -12.70 1.28
N GLN A 192 18.33 -13.03 1.52
CA GLN A 192 17.94 -14.38 1.88
C GLN A 192 17.49 -15.12 0.62
N PRO A 193 18.13 -16.24 0.24
CA PRO A 193 17.66 -17.05 -0.87
C PRO A 193 16.32 -17.68 -0.50
N LEU A 194 15.34 -17.45 -1.37
CA LEU A 194 14.04 -18.09 -1.31
C LEU A 194 14.14 -19.39 -2.13
N SER A 195 14.02 -20.55 -1.49
CA SER A 195 14.06 -21.83 -2.20
C SER A 195 12.78 -22.00 -3.01
N ASP A 196 12.88 -22.29 -4.31
CA ASP A 196 11.73 -22.51 -5.22
C ASP A 196 10.91 -23.78 -4.91
N SER A 197 11.00 -24.35 -3.70
CA SER A 197 10.37 -25.62 -3.32
C SER A 197 8.85 -25.55 -3.13
N ILE A 198 8.22 -24.40 -3.31
CA ILE A 198 6.76 -24.31 -3.40
C ILE A 198 6.43 -23.98 -4.85
N ASN A 199 5.88 -24.97 -5.54
CA ASN A 199 5.37 -24.97 -6.91
C ASN A 199 4.17 -24.01 -7.10
N GLN A 200 4.23 -22.81 -6.53
CA GLN A 200 3.31 -21.73 -6.84
C GLN A 200 3.92 -21.00 -8.02
N LYS A 201 3.30 -21.17 -9.19
CA LYS A 201 3.55 -20.27 -10.34
C LYS A 201 3.63 -18.87 -9.76
N PRO A 202 4.71 -18.09 -10.04
CA PRO A 202 4.73 -16.70 -9.61
C PRO A 202 3.41 -16.11 -10.06
N LEU A 203 2.58 -15.62 -9.14
CA LEU A 203 1.42 -14.82 -9.51
C LEU A 203 2.01 -13.61 -10.21
N GLY A 204 2.09 -13.77 -11.53
CA GLY A 204 2.99 -13.00 -12.34
C GLY A 204 2.60 -11.55 -12.16
N GLN A 205 3.62 -10.71 -12.09
CA GLN A 205 3.65 -9.60 -13.03
C GLN A 205 3.59 -10.18 -14.45
N ASP A 206 2.45 -10.78 -14.79
CA ASP A 206 2.05 -10.98 -16.15
C ASP A 206 1.74 -9.57 -16.62
N VAL A 207 2.78 -8.89 -17.08
CA VAL A 207 2.63 -7.94 -18.16
C VAL A 207 2.16 -8.79 -19.34
N TYR A 208 0.90 -9.23 -19.30
CA TYR A 208 0.18 -9.55 -20.51
C TYR A 208 0.30 -8.26 -21.30
N PHE A 209 1.10 -8.29 -22.35
CA PHE A 209 0.80 -7.51 -23.54
C PHE A 209 -0.65 -7.85 -23.85
N SER A 210 -1.59 -7.07 -23.31
CA SER A 210 -2.99 -7.24 -23.63
C SER A 210 -3.05 -7.03 -25.13
N LEU A 211 -3.27 -8.11 -25.86
CA LEU A 211 -3.59 -8.05 -27.28
C LEU A 211 -4.68 -6.98 -27.45
N LEU A 212 -4.55 -6.15 -28.49
CA LEU A 212 -5.46 -5.02 -28.68
C LEU A 212 -6.90 -5.51 -28.56
N SER A 213 -7.71 -4.74 -27.85
CA SER A 213 -9.14 -5.02 -27.83
C SER A 213 -9.70 -4.86 -29.25
N LEU A 214 -10.68 -5.68 -29.63
CA LEU A 214 -11.38 -5.54 -30.93
C LEU A 214 -11.91 -4.12 -31.16
N LYS A 215 -12.34 -3.44 -30.08
CA LYS A 215 -12.75 -2.03 -30.13
C LYS A 215 -11.60 -1.08 -30.46
N GLU A 216 -10.40 -1.34 -29.92
CA GLU A 216 -9.20 -0.56 -30.20
C GLU A 216 -8.76 -0.74 -31.66
N ILE A 217 -8.80 -1.98 -32.18
CA ILE A 217 -8.48 -2.27 -33.58
C ILE A 217 -9.44 -1.53 -34.53
N PHE A 218 -10.75 -1.63 -34.28
CA PHE A 218 -11.75 -0.94 -35.11
C PHE A 218 -11.55 0.58 -35.09
N PHE A 219 -11.28 1.15 -33.92
CA PHE A 219 -11.01 2.58 -33.77
C PHE A 219 -9.76 3.03 -34.53
N ILE A 220 -8.66 2.26 -34.43
CA ILE A 220 -7.43 2.53 -35.19
C ILE A 220 -7.74 2.53 -36.69
N LEU A 221 -8.41 1.48 -37.17
CA LEU A 221 -8.70 1.31 -38.59
C LEU A 221 -9.59 2.45 -39.13
N MET A 222 -10.64 2.82 -38.37
CA MET A 222 -11.51 3.94 -38.70
C MET A 222 -10.73 5.26 -38.78
N VAL A 223 -9.96 5.61 -37.76
CA VAL A 223 -9.15 6.84 -37.77
C VAL A 223 -8.18 6.81 -38.94
N THR A 224 -7.59 5.64 -39.22
CA THR A 224 -6.62 5.56 -40.30
C THR A 224 -7.22 5.80 -41.69
N PHE A 225 -8.38 5.20 -41.94
CA PHE A 225 -9.12 5.40 -43.17
C PHE A 225 -9.57 6.86 -43.33
N THR A 226 -10.04 7.47 -42.24
CA THR A 226 -10.48 8.87 -42.24
C THR A 226 -9.33 9.83 -42.56
N SER A 227 -8.14 9.60 -41.98
CA SER A 227 -6.95 10.42 -42.25
C SER A 227 -6.45 10.31 -43.70
N ILE A 228 -6.51 9.13 -44.31
CA ILE A 228 -6.14 8.94 -45.72
C ILE A 228 -7.10 9.74 -46.62
N ILE A 229 -8.41 9.67 -46.37
CA ILE A 229 -9.41 10.44 -47.12
C ILE A 229 -9.16 11.94 -46.97
N LEU A 230 -8.96 12.41 -45.74
CA LEU A 230 -8.70 13.83 -45.46
C LEU A 230 -7.44 14.32 -46.18
N ALA A 231 -6.35 13.54 -46.13
CA ALA A 231 -5.10 13.88 -46.79
C ALA A 231 -5.26 13.90 -48.31
N ARG A 232 -6.04 12.98 -48.90
CA ARG A 232 -6.31 12.96 -50.34
C ARG A 232 -7.13 14.17 -50.79
N ILE A 233 -8.12 14.59 -49.99
CA ILE A 233 -8.89 15.81 -50.25
C ILE A 233 -7.98 17.04 -50.14
N ALA A 234 -7.15 17.11 -49.08
CA ALA A 234 -6.22 18.22 -48.88
C ALA A 234 -5.20 18.35 -50.02
N GLU A 235 -4.71 17.23 -50.55
CA GLU A 235 -3.83 17.19 -51.70
C GLU A 235 -4.49 17.80 -52.95
N VAL A 236 -5.75 17.42 -53.23
CA VAL A 236 -6.48 17.87 -54.42
C VAL A 236 -6.93 19.33 -54.32
N TYR A 237 -7.36 19.77 -53.13
CA TYR A 237 -7.99 21.09 -52.96
C TYR A 237 -7.08 22.19 -52.39
N VAL A 238 -6.06 21.83 -51.62
CA VAL A 238 -5.24 22.81 -50.85
C VAL A 238 -3.82 22.93 -51.41
N GLY A 239 -3.33 21.97 -52.20
CA GLY A 239 -2.01 22.04 -52.84
C GLY A 239 -0.86 22.07 -51.83
N VAL A 240 -1.02 21.43 -50.68
CA VAL A 240 0.01 21.38 -49.63
C VAL A 240 1.02 20.29 -49.96
N ASP A 241 2.30 20.64 -50.06
CA ASP A 241 3.39 19.70 -50.36
C ASP A 241 3.66 18.72 -49.19
N ASP A 242 3.47 19.16 -47.93
CA ASP A 242 3.70 18.32 -46.75
C ASP A 242 2.40 17.99 -46.01
N LEU A 243 1.82 16.83 -46.35
CA LEU A 243 0.61 16.29 -45.71
C LEU A 243 0.88 15.63 -44.35
N SER A 244 2.12 15.65 -43.86
CA SER A 244 2.53 14.90 -42.67
C SER A 244 1.80 15.33 -41.39
N ILE A 245 1.48 16.61 -41.28
CA ILE A 245 0.81 17.22 -40.12
C ILE A 245 -0.56 16.57 -39.85
N ILE A 246 -1.30 16.21 -40.90
CA ILE A 246 -2.62 15.55 -40.77
C ILE A 246 -2.47 14.21 -40.05
N PHE A 247 -1.44 13.44 -40.40
CA PHE A 247 -1.15 12.16 -39.77
C PHE A 247 -0.65 12.33 -38.33
N ILE A 248 0.18 13.34 -38.04
CA ILE A 248 0.63 13.65 -36.66
C ILE A 248 -0.57 13.92 -35.75
N VAL A 249 -1.49 14.80 -36.18
CA VAL A 249 -2.67 15.15 -35.39
C VAL A 249 -3.56 13.93 -35.15
N ALA A 250 -3.73 13.08 -36.17
CA ALA A 250 -4.51 11.86 -36.04
C ALA A 250 -3.84 10.81 -35.12
N VAL A 251 -2.50 10.64 -35.18
CA VAL A 251 -1.77 9.80 -34.19
C VAL A 251 -2.00 10.34 -32.78
N LEU A 252 -1.91 11.66 -32.60
CA LEU A 252 -2.09 12.30 -31.30
C LEU A 252 -3.47 11.99 -30.72
N LEU A 253 -4.52 12.11 -31.54
CA LEU A 253 -5.89 11.75 -31.13
C LEU A 253 -6.00 10.29 -30.70
N VAL A 254 -5.42 9.36 -31.45
CA VAL A 254 -5.45 7.94 -31.09
C VAL A 254 -4.65 7.68 -29.81
N ALA A 255 -3.48 8.29 -29.67
CA ALA A 255 -2.60 8.14 -28.51
C ALA A 255 -3.23 8.66 -27.21
N THR A 256 -4.09 9.67 -27.27
CA THR A 256 -4.81 10.18 -26.08
C THR A 256 -5.96 9.28 -25.63
N LYS A 257 -6.52 8.47 -26.55
CA LYS A 257 -7.70 7.63 -26.29
C LYS A 257 -7.38 6.15 -26.06
N THR A 258 -6.23 5.68 -26.53
CA THR A 258 -5.87 4.24 -26.54
C THR A 258 -4.62 3.93 -25.72
N ARG A 259 -4.27 2.64 -25.60
CA ARG A 259 -3.08 2.16 -24.88
C ARG A 259 -1.80 2.47 -25.67
N MET A 260 -0.65 2.44 -25.00
CA MET A 260 0.65 2.71 -25.64
C MET A 260 0.94 1.83 -26.84
N LEU A 261 0.61 0.54 -26.75
CA LEU A 261 0.79 -0.39 -27.86
C LEU A 261 -0.08 -0.06 -29.07
N ALA A 262 -1.34 0.34 -28.83
CA ALA A 262 -2.25 0.78 -29.87
C ALA A 262 -1.71 2.04 -30.57
N ALA A 263 -1.26 3.04 -29.81
CA ALA A 263 -0.66 4.25 -30.37
C ALA A 263 0.59 3.98 -31.23
N VAL A 264 1.45 3.06 -30.78
CA VAL A 264 2.65 2.65 -31.54
C VAL A 264 2.27 1.96 -32.84
N ILE A 265 1.29 1.04 -32.81
CA ILE A 265 0.79 0.38 -34.03
C ILE A 265 0.16 1.40 -34.97
N THR A 266 -0.62 2.36 -34.47
CA THR A 266 -1.20 3.43 -35.29
C THR A 266 -0.12 4.27 -35.95
N ALA A 267 0.92 4.67 -35.22
CA ALA A 267 2.03 5.43 -35.79
C ALA A 267 2.76 4.63 -36.90
N MET A 268 2.95 3.33 -36.70
CA MET A 268 3.52 2.43 -37.71
C MET A 268 2.62 2.35 -38.96
N LEU A 269 1.31 2.14 -38.75
CA LEU A 269 0.32 2.04 -39.84
C LEU A 269 0.24 3.35 -40.63
N PHE A 270 0.28 4.50 -39.94
CA PHE A 270 0.34 5.82 -40.56
C PHE A 270 1.63 6.12 -41.28
N PHE A 271 2.76 5.66 -40.77
CA PHE A 271 4.00 5.74 -41.52
C PHE A 271 3.89 4.96 -42.84
N PHE A 272 3.45 3.70 -42.80
CA PHE A 272 3.31 2.89 -44.02
C PHE A 272 2.27 3.47 -44.98
N ALA A 273 1.12 3.93 -44.49
CA ALA A 273 0.10 4.56 -45.31
C ALA A 273 0.63 5.86 -45.94
N TYR A 274 1.30 6.72 -45.16
CA TYR A 274 1.85 7.97 -45.65
C TYR A 274 2.94 7.73 -46.72
N ASN A 275 3.87 6.81 -46.46
CA ASN A 275 4.92 6.45 -47.40
C ASN A 275 4.36 5.86 -48.70
N PHE A 276 3.36 4.98 -48.61
CA PHE A 276 2.81 4.30 -49.78
C PHE A 276 1.95 5.21 -50.67
N PHE A 277 1.16 6.12 -50.08
CA PHE A 277 0.20 6.94 -50.84
C PHE A 277 0.74 8.32 -51.26
N PHE A 278 1.61 8.94 -50.46
CA PHE A 278 1.92 10.38 -50.59
C PHE A 278 3.40 10.71 -50.86
N ILE A 279 4.35 9.81 -50.58
CA ILE A 279 5.78 10.04 -50.89
C ILE A 279 6.10 9.53 -52.30
N GLU A 280 6.86 10.30 -53.08
CA GLU A 280 7.34 9.85 -54.40
C GLU A 280 8.57 8.93 -54.28
N PRO A 281 8.63 7.80 -55.03
CA PRO A 281 7.65 7.27 -55.98
C PRO A 281 6.44 6.59 -55.31
N ARG A 282 5.24 7.02 -55.69
CA ARG A 282 3.97 6.55 -55.10
C ARG A 282 3.74 5.06 -55.37
N PHE A 283 3.01 4.41 -54.47
CA PHE A 283 2.69 2.97 -54.52
C PHE A 283 3.90 2.04 -54.43
N THR A 284 5.05 2.54 -53.96
CA THR A 284 6.29 1.78 -53.76
C THR A 284 6.83 2.04 -52.36
N PHE A 285 7.33 1.00 -51.68
CA PHE A 285 8.00 1.14 -50.37
C PHE A 285 9.46 1.62 -50.47
N GLN A 286 9.83 2.30 -51.56
CA GLN A 286 11.18 2.85 -51.74
C GLN A 286 11.29 4.17 -51.01
N ILE A 287 12.01 4.17 -49.89
CA ILE A 287 12.22 5.35 -49.05
C ILE A 287 13.35 6.18 -49.65
N SER A 288 13.01 7.34 -50.23
CA SER A 288 13.98 8.40 -50.53
C SER A 288 14.64 8.84 -49.21
N ALA A 289 15.95 8.62 -49.09
CA ALA A 289 16.64 8.41 -47.80
C ALA A 289 16.60 9.58 -46.79
N HIS A 290 16.29 10.81 -47.20
CA HIS A 290 16.41 11.98 -46.29
C HIS A 290 15.07 12.47 -45.72
N GLN A 291 14.01 12.63 -46.52
CA GLN A 291 12.72 13.17 -46.02
C GLN A 291 11.85 12.10 -45.35
N GLY A 292 11.89 10.84 -45.82
CA GLY A 292 11.09 9.75 -45.25
C GLY A 292 11.51 9.37 -43.82
N VAL A 293 12.81 9.43 -43.52
CA VAL A 293 13.32 9.05 -42.18
C VAL A 293 12.97 10.11 -41.14
N VAL A 294 13.03 11.39 -41.48
CA VAL A 294 12.70 12.49 -40.55
C VAL A 294 11.22 12.45 -40.15
N THR A 295 10.32 12.20 -41.10
CA THR A 295 8.87 12.07 -40.82
C THR A 295 8.55 10.85 -39.96
N VAL A 296 9.21 9.70 -40.18
CA VAL A 296 9.10 8.52 -39.30
C VAL A 296 9.46 8.86 -37.87
N ILE A 297 10.64 9.48 -37.69
CA ILE A 297 11.16 9.78 -36.35
C ILE A 297 10.25 10.79 -35.66
N ALA A 298 9.75 11.80 -36.38
CA ALA A 298 8.80 12.77 -35.85
C ALA A 298 7.48 12.11 -35.41
N TYR A 299 6.91 11.20 -36.21
CA TYR A 299 5.68 10.49 -35.87
C TYR A 299 5.87 9.57 -34.67
N LEU A 300 6.97 8.81 -34.65
CA LEU A 300 7.31 7.93 -33.54
C LEU A 300 7.50 8.74 -32.24
N ALA A 301 8.23 9.86 -32.31
CA ALA A 301 8.45 10.75 -31.18
C ALA A 301 7.13 11.34 -30.66
N ALA A 302 6.28 11.87 -31.55
CA ALA A 302 4.98 12.42 -31.19
C ALA A 302 4.08 11.35 -30.53
N ALA A 303 4.01 10.15 -31.11
CA ALA A 303 3.25 9.03 -30.55
C ALA A 303 3.75 8.64 -29.15
N LEU A 304 5.07 8.52 -28.97
CA LEU A 304 5.69 8.14 -27.70
C LEU A 304 5.47 9.20 -26.62
N ILE A 305 5.64 10.48 -26.94
CA ILE A 305 5.44 11.59 -26.01
C ILE A 305 3.97 11.65 -25.59
N ALA A 306 3.05 11.65 -26.56
CA ALA A 306 1.61 11.71 -26.30
C ALA A 306 1.14 10.53 -25.47
N SER A 307 1.61 9.32 -25.79
CA SER A 307 1.21 8.12 -25.07
C SER A 307 1.77 8.07 -23.65
N ARG A 308 3.02 8.52 -23.42
CA ARG A 308 3.57 8.67 -22.06
C ARG A 308 2.78 9.67 -21.22
N LEU A 309 2.42 10.81 -21.80
CA LEU A 309 1.66 11.85 -21.10
C LEU A 309 0.24 11.39 -20.78
N ALA A 310 -0.45 10.77 -21.75
CA ALA A 310 -1.77 10.19 -21.56
C ALA A 310 -1.76 9.07 -20.49
N SER A 311 -0.75 8.19 -20.53
CA SER A 311 -0.59 7.13 -19.53
C SER A 311 -0.38 7.70 -18.13
N ARG A 312 0.48 8.72 -17.98
CA ARG A 312 0.69 9.40 -16.68
C ARG A 312 -0.58 10.08 -16.17
N LEU A 313 -1.27 10.83 -17.01
CA LEU A 313 -2.50 11.53 -16.64
C LEU A 313 -3.58 10.54 -16.21
N ARG A 314 -3.75 9.45 -16.96
CA ARG A 314 -4.72 8.40 -16.61
C ARG A 314 -4.39 7.75 -15.28
N GLN A 315 -3.11 7.47 -15.02
CA GLN A 315 -2.67 6.93 -13.72
C GLN A 315 -2.98 7.92 -12.59
N GLN A 316 -2.71 9.21 -12.76
CA GLN A 316 -3.05 10.24 -11.76
C GLN A 316 -4.55 10.37 -11.50
N VAL A 317 -5.39 10.33 -12.55
CA VAL A 317 -6.85 10.40 -12.39
C VAL A 317 -7.38 9.17 -11.67
N LEU A 318 -6.85 7.98 -11.98
CA LEU A 318 -7.25 6.76 -11.30
C LEU A 318 -6.82 6.75 -9.83
N SER A 319 -5.60 7.19 -9.51
CA SER A 319 -5.13 7.27 -8.12
C SER A 319 -5.94 8.30 -7.31
N LEU A 320 -6.25 9.46 -7.90
CA LEU A 320 -7.11 10.48 -7.27
C LEU A 320 -8.53 9.96 -7.04
N ARG A 321 -9.09 9.21 -7.99
CA ARG A 321 -10.42 8.59 -7.82
C ARG A 321 -10.40 7.52 -6.75
N ALA A 322 -9.35 6.68 -6.71
CA ALA A 322 -9.20 5.67 -5.67
C ALA A 322 -9.07 6.31 -4.28
N ALA A 323 -8.26 7.36 -4.14
CA ALA A 323 -8.10 8.11 -2.90
C ALA A 323 -9.41 8.78 -2.44
N ASN A 324 -10.18 9.37 -3.36
CA ASN A 324 -11.40 10.10 -3.02
C ASN A 324 -12.66 9.24 -2.91
N ALA A 325 -12.62 7.97 -3.34
CA ALA A 325 -13.81 7.11 -3.37
C ALA A 325 -14.39 6.83 -1.98
N PHE A 326 -13.57 6.85 -0.92
CA PHE A 326 -14.06 6.70 0.45
C PHE A 326 -14.70 8.00 0.94
N SER A 327 -14.00 9.13 0.81
CA SER A 327 -14.50 10.44 1.28
C SER A 327 -15.83 10.83 0.63
N SER A 328 -16.00 10.57 -0.68
CA SER A 328 -17.26 10.86 -1.37
C SER A 328 -18.42 9.97 -0.89
N ARG A 329 -18.16 8.71 -0.52
CA ARG A 329 -19.19 7.81 0.03
C ARG A 329 -19.54 8.19 1.47
N MET A 330 -18.54 8.57 2.27
CA MET A 330 -18.77 9.02 3.65
C MET A 330 -19.57 10.32 3.68
N GLN A 331 -19.33 11.24 2.74
CA GLN A 331 -20.13 12.48 2.62
C GLN A 331 -21.62 12.21 2.36
N ASP A 332 -21.97 11.22 1.52
CA ASP A 332 -23.37 10.83 1.30
C ASP A 332 -23.99 10.23 2.57
N VAL A 333 -23.26 9.39 3.30
CA VAL A 333 -23.71 8.85 4.59
C VAL A 333 -23.91 9.96 5.61
N THR A 334 -22.95 10.87 5.77
CA THR A 334 -23.06 12.01 6.70
C THR A 334 -24.23 12.92 6.33
N ALA A 335 -24.45 13.20 5.04
CA ALA A 335 -25.58 14.00 4.59
C ALA A 335 -26.93 13.34 4.94
N ARG A 336 -27.08 12.04 4.69
CA ARG A 336 -28.29 11.29 5.05
C ARG A 336 -28.52 11.25 6.57
N LEU A 337 -27.47 11.01 7.35
CA LEU A 337 -27.53 11.04 8.81
C LEU A 337 -27.93 12.44 9.34
N SER A 338 -27.46 13.52 8.70
CA SER A 338 -27.84 14.89 9.09
C SER A 338 -29.30 15.25 8.80
N SER A 339 -29.93 14.55 7.84
CA SER A 339 -31.35 14.71 7.51
C SER A 339 -32.28 13.80 8.31
N ALA A 340 -31.72 12.87 9.09
CA ALA A 340 -32.49 11.92 9.89
C ALA A 340 -33.11 12.65 11.10
N VAL A 341 -34.45 12.55 11.22
CA VAL A 341 -35.20 13.22 12.30
C VAL A 341 -35.47 12.26 13.45
N HIS A 342 -35.65 10.97 13.16
CA HIS A 342 -35.87 9.94 14.15
C HIS A 342 -34.67 8.99 14.27
N LEU A 343 -34.52 8.41 15.46
CA LEU A 343 -33.45 7.45 15.76
C LEU A 343 -33.56 6.17 14.93
N ASP A 344 -34.78 5.77 14.53
CA ASP A 344 -35.00 4.66 13.60
C ASP A 344 -34.42 4.93 12.20
N ASP A 345 -34.54 6.18 11.70
CA ASP A 345 -33.98 6.59 10.41
C ASP A 345 -32.45 6.52 10.43
N VAL A 346 -31.83 6.95 11.55
CA VAL A 346 -30.38 6.88 11.77
C VAL A 346 -29.88 5.43 11.70
N ILE A 347 -30.56 4.52 12.39
CA ILE A 347 -30.22 3.10 12.39
C ILE A 347 -30.36 2.51 10.98
N GLN A 348 -31.45 2.81 10.27
CA GLN A 348 -31.67 2.28 8.92
C GLN A 348 -30.63 2.79 7.92
N ILE A 349 -30.26 4.07 8.00
CA ILE A 349 -29.19 4.66 7.18
C ILE A 349 -27.85 4.00 7.50
N ALA A 350 -27.53 3.79 8.78
CA ALA A 350 -26.31 3.11 9.20
C ALA A 350 -26.26 1.67 8.67
N GLN A 351 -27.31 0.88 8.89
CA GLN A 351 -27.42 -0.50 8.40
C GLN A 351 -27.24 -0.57 6.89
N THR A 352 -27.91 0.31 6.13
CA THR A 352 -27.81 0.37 4.68
C THR A 352 -26.39 0.73 4.23
N ALA A 353 -25.74 1.69 4.90
CA ALA A 353 -24.37 2.10 4.59
C ALA A 353 -23.37 0.96 4.81
N PHE A 354 -23.47 0.24 5.93
CA PHE A 354 -22.61 -0.91 6.20
C PHE A 354 -22.89 -2.09 5.26
N GLN A 355 -24.16 -2.38 4.95
CA GLN A 355 -24.53 -3.42 3.98
C GLN A 355 -24.01 -3.10 2.58
N GLN A 356 -24.13 -1.85 2.11
CA GLN A 356 -23.63 -1.47 0.78
C GLN A 356 -22.10 -1.48 0.68
N GLN A 357 -21.41 -1.06 1.76
CA GLN A 357 -19.96 -0.94 1.74
C GLN A 357 -19.25 -2.28 1.96
N PHE A 358 -19.81 -3.14 2.81
CA PHE A 358 -19.13 -4.36 3.25
C PHE A 358 -19.92 -5.65 3.01
N ASN A 359 -21.18 -5.56 2.57
CA ASN A 359 -22.06 -6.71 2.33
C ASN A 359 -22.23 -7.60 3.57
N PHE A 360 -22.17 -7.01 4.77
CA PHE A 360 -22.39 -7.71 6.04
C PHE A 360 -23.78 -7.40 6.60
N PRO A 361 -24.48 -8.40 7.16
CA PRO A 361 -25.58 -8.14 8.06
C PRO A 361 -25.06 -7.37 9.28
N VAL A 362 -25.69 -6.24 9.57
CA VAL A 362 -25.37 -5.42 10.74
C VAL A 362 -26.50 -5.49 11.74
N TRP A 363 -26.14 -5.75 12.98
CA TRP A 363 -27.01 -5.76 14.14
C TRP A 363 -26.70 -4.54 14.99
N ILE A 364 -27.70 -3.74 15.33
CA ILE A 364 -27.51 -2.55 16.18
C ILE A 364 -28.49 -2.63 17.34
N MET A 365 -27.96 -2.47 18.55
CA MET A 365 -28.76 -2.36 19.77
C MET A 365 -28.45 -1.05 20.48
N ILE A 366 -29.50 -0.33 20.86
CA ILE A 366 -29.39 0.92 21.61
C ILE A 366 -29.80 0.69 23.06
N ALA A 367 -28.94 1.11 23.99
CA ALA A 367 -29.04 0.82 25.41
C ALA A 367 -30.28 1.43 26.09
N GLN A 368 -30.78 2.57 25.60
CA GLN A 368 -31.88 3.31 26.25
C GLN A 368 -33.25 2.63 26.10
N ASN A 369 -33.53 1.97 24.97
CA ASN A 369 -34.84 1.39 24.69
C ASN A 369 -34.82 -0.13 24.49
N ASN A 370 -33.66 -0.78 24.59
CA ASN A 370 -33.46 -2.21 24.30
C ASN A 370 -34.04 -2.63 22.94
N MET A 371 -34.16 -1.68 22.01
CA MET A 371 -34.67 -1.92 20.66
C MET A 371 -33.55 -2.54 19.84
N ILE A 372 -33.82 -3.76 19.38
CA ILE A 372 -32.93 -4.56 18.56
C ILE A 372 -33.36 -4.36 17.11
N HIS A 373 -32.52 -3.73 16.32
CA HIS A 373 -32.74 -3.60 14.88
C HIS A 373 -31.80 -4.56 14.15
N SER A 374 -32.37 -5.66 13.66
CA SER A 374 -31.65 -6.65 12.87
C SER A 374 -32.58 -7.56 12.08
N ASP A 375 -32.17 -7.95 10.88
CA ASP A 375 -32.87 -8.98 10.09
C ASP A 375 -32.71 -10.40 10.65
N ARG A 376 -31.74 -10.64 11.56
CA ARG A 376 -31.42 -11.95 12.14
C ARG A 376 -31.33 -11.87 13.66
N ALA A 377 -32.04 -12.77 14.34
CA ALA A 377 -31.95 -12.94 15.79
C ALA A 377 -30.59 -13.54 16.19
N LEU A 378 -29.97 -12.98 17.23
CA LEU A 378 -28.74 -13.48 17.83
C LEU A 378 -29.00 -14.80 18.59
N SER A 379 -28.03 -15.72 18.53
CA SER A 379 -27.94 -16.89 19.40
C SER A 379 -27.64 -16.48 20.84
N ASP A 380 -27.94 -17.34 21.83
CA ASP A 380 -27.67 -17.07 23.25
C ASP A 380 -26.20 -16.70 23.53
N LYS A 381 -25.25 -17.35 22.84
CA LYS A 381 -23.82 -17.03 22.95
C LYS A 381 -23.48 -15.64 22.43
N GLU A 382 -24.09 -15.25 21.31
CA GLU A 382 -23.89 -13.95 20.67
C GLU A 382 -24.52 -12.83 21.50
N ARG A 383 -25.69 -13.09 22.11
CA ARG A 383 -26.35 -12.16 23.04
C ARG A 383 -25.50 -11.89 24.27
N ILE A 384 -24.91 -12.94 24.87
CA ILE A 384 -23.97 -12.80 25.99
C ILE A 384 -22.77 -11.92 25.60
N ALA A 385 -22.27 -12.08 24.37
CA ALA A 385 -21.15 -11.27 23.88
C ALA A 385 -21.54 -9.80 23.68
N ALA A 386 -22.72 -9.53 23.12
CA ALA A 386 -23.25 -8.18 22.98
C ALA A 386 -23.46 -7.50 24.36
N ASP A 387 -24.02 -8.21 25.34
CA ASP A 387 -24.20 -7.70 26.70
C ASP A 387 -22.86 -7.44 27.40
N TRP A 388 -21.86 -8.31 27.17
CA TRP A 388 -20.50 -8.11 27.67
C TRP A 388 -19.85 -6.86 27.07
N CYS A 389 -19.97 -6.68 25.75
CA CYS A 389 -19.48 -5.49 25.04
C CYS A 389 -20.14 -4.22 25.59
N LEU A 390 -21.45 -4.26 25.84
CA LEU A 390 -22.20 -3.14 26.42
C LEU A 390 -21.68 -2.78 27.82
N LYS A 391 -21.47 -3.79 28.67
CA LYS A 391 -21.07 -3.61 30.08
C LYS A 391 -19.62 -3.17 30.23
N HIS A 392 -18.71 -3.63 29.36
CA HIS A 392 -17.27 -3.38 29.51
C HIS A 392 -16.73 -2.30 28.57
N GLN A 393 -17.57 -1.78 27.66
CA GLN A 393 -17.19 -0.71 26.71
C GLN A 393 -15.94 -1.08 25.89
N GLN A 394 -15.78 -2.38 25.61
CA GLN A 394 -14.67 -2.94 24.84
C GLN A 394 -15.22 -3.84 23.74
N GLY A 395 -14.61 -3.78 22.56
CA GLY A 395 -15.00 -4.65 21.45
C GLY A 395 -14.71 -6.12 21.76
N CYS A 396 -15.58 -7.02 21.32
CA CYS A 396 -15.47 -8.46 21.55
C CYS A 396 -15.84 -9.29 20.32
N GLY A 397 -15.53 -10.58 20.34
CA GLY A 397 -15.82 -11.50 19.24
C GLY A 397 -14.63 -11.72 18.29
N LYS A 398 -14.92 -12.09 17.04
CA LYS A 398 -13.93 -12.38 16.00
C LYS A 398 -12.96 -11.19 15.83
N TYR A 399 -11.67 -11.49 15.74
CA TYR A 399 -10.55 -10.51 15.69
C TYR A 399 -10.20 -9.79 17.00
N THR A 400 -10.81 -10.15 18.13
CA THR A 400 -10.43 -9.63 19.45
C THR A 400 -9.91 -10.74 20.36
N ASP A 401 -9.28 -10.39 21.47
CA ASP A 401 -8.77 -11.36 22.46
C ASP A 401 -9.90 -11.93 23.35
N THR A 402 -11.05 -11.26 23.40
CA THR A 402 -12.19 -11.58 24.26
C THR A 402 -13.34 -12.18 23.46
N LEU A 403 -13.81 -13.37 23.86
CA LEU A 403 -14.91 -14.09 23.17
C LEU A 403 -14.62 -14.37 21.69
N SER A 404 -13.36 -14.62 21.34
CA SER A 404 -12.86 -14.81 19.97
C SER A 404 -13.43 -16.01 19.19
N GLN A 405 -14.10 -16.93 19.89
CA GLN A 405 -14.70 -18.13 19.30
C GLN A 405 -16.08 -17.88 18.65
N ILE A 406 -16.58 -16.65 18.68
CA ILE A 406 -17.85 -16.26 18.08
C ILE A 406 -17.57 -15.66 16.70
N ASP A 407 -18.38 -16.02 15.71
CA ASP A 407 -18.25 -15.53 14.32
C ASP A 407 -18.76 -14.09 14.10
N TRP A 408 -19.05 -13.38 15.18
CA TRP A 408 -19.50 -11.99 15.18
C TRP A 408 -18.40 -11.08 15.71
N TRP A 409 -18.36 -9.85 15.22
CA TRP A 409 -17.52 -8.80 15.79
C TRP A 409 -18.40 -7.69 16.36
N PHE A 410 -18.34 -7.50 17.68
CA PHE A 410 -19.13 -6.51 18.40
C PHE A 410 -18.27 -5.32 18.83
N MET A 411 -18.81 -4.12 18.66
CA MET A 411 -18.16 -2.86 19.03
C MET A 411 -19.13 -1.95 19.80
N PRO A 412 -18.68 -1.28 20.85
CA PRO A 412 -19.50 -0.34 21.61
C PRO A 412 -19.66 0.98 20.85
N LEU A 413 -20.88 1.53 20.83
CA LEU A 413 -21.18 2.85 20.28
C LEU A 413 -20.98 3.89 21.39
N LEU A 414 -19.83 4.55 21.40
CA LEU A 414 -19.44 5.48 22.45
C LEU A 414 -19.68 6.93 22.03
N ALA A 415 -20.50 7.68 22.76
CA ALA A 415 -20.62 9.13 22.63
C ALA A 415 -20.26 9.81 23.94
N GLN A 416 -19.29 10.73 23.90
CA GLN A 416 -18.84 11.48 25.09
C GLN A 416 -18.55 10.59 26.32
N LYS A 417 -17.93 9.41 26.10
CA LYS A 417 -17.63 8.37 27.11
C LYS A 417 -18.85 7.68 27.74
N GLN A 418 -20.06 7.91 27.23
CA GLN A 418 -21.25 7.13 27.57
C GLN A 418 -21.51 6.09 26.47
N ASN A 419 -21.87 4.88 26.88
CA ASN A 419 -22.18 3.82 25.94
C ASN A 419 -23.63 3.94 25.48
N LEU A 420 -23.84 4.31 24.22
CA LEU A 420 -25.17 4.45 23.62
C LEU A 420 -25.73 3.11 23.15
N GLY A 421 -24.87 2.12 22.88
CA GLY A 421 -25.31 0.86 22.28
C GLY A 421 -24.17 -0.05 21.85
N VAL A 422 -24.52 -1.11 21.13
CA VAL A 422 -23.57 -2.08 20.57
C VAL A 422 -23.91 -2.30 19.10
N LEU A 423 -22.87 -2.24 18.26
CA LEU A 423 -22.91 -2.61 16.86
C LEU A 423 -22.27 -4.00 16.70
N GLY A 424 -23.01 -4.96 16.16
CA GLY A 424 -22.56 -6.30 15.83
C GLY A 424 -22.48 -6.51 14.32
N LEU A 425 -21.37 -7.04 13.85
CA LEU A 425 -21.16 -7.42 12.45
C LEU A 425 -21.16 -8.95 12.33
N ASP A 426 -22.06 -9.50 11.52
CA ASP A 426 -22.11 -10.93 11.22
C ASP A 426 -21.04 -11.30 10.18
N LEU A 427 -20.02 -12.04 10.61
CA LEU A 427 -18.92 -12.51 9.76
C LEU A 427 -19.05 -14.01 9.41
N THR A 428 -20.21 -14.61 9.65
CA THR A 428 -20.45 -16.06 9.46
C THR A 428 -20.35 -16.48 7.98
N GLN A 429 -20.81 -15.63 7.05
CA GLN A 429 -20.77 -15.94 5.61
C GLN A 429 -19.41 -15.64 4.96
N GLN A 430 -18.45 -15.10 5.72
CA GLN A 430 -17.19 -14.65 5.16
C GLN A 430 -16.17 -15.81 5.09
N ARG A 431 -15.80 -16.18 3.86
CA ARG A 431 -14.70 -17.14 3.60
C ARG A 431 -13.30 -16.50 3.66
N ILE A 432 -13.21 -15.18 3.72
CA ILE A 432 -11.96 -14.40 3.65
C ILE A 432 -11.93 -13.45 4.85
N ALA A 433 -10.79 -13.38 5.54
CA ALA A 433 -10.60 -12.50 6.70
C ALA A 433 -10.62 -11.01 6.30
N LEU A 434 -11.10 -10.15 7.21
CA LEU A 434 -11.10 -8.69 7.04
C LEU A 434 -9.66 -8.14 7.07
N ASN A 435 -9.29 -7.41 6.02
CA ASN A 435 -7.97 -6.77 5.94
C ASN A 435 -7.85 -5.60 6.94
N VAL A 436 -6.63 -5.21 7.32
CA VAL A 436 -6.35 -4.17 8.34
C VAL A 436 -7.00 -2.83 7.99
N GLU A 437 -6.98 -2.44 6.72
CA GLU A 437 -7.65 -1.21 6.28
C GLU A 437 -9.17 -1.29 6.43
N GLN A 438 -9.77 -2.45 6.15
CA GLN A 438 -11.21 -2.65 6.32
C GLN A 438 -11.60 -2.59 7.79
N LYS A 439 -10.78 -3.17 8.69
CA LYS A 439 -10.97 -3.08 10.14
C LYS A 439 -10.92 -1.63 10.62
N ARG A 440 -9.87 -0.88 10.25
CA ARG A 440 -9.75 0.55 10.58
C ARG A 440 -10.90 1.38 10.01
N LEU A 441 -11.34 1.08 8.80
CA LEU A 441 -12.42 1.81 8.15
C LEU A 441 -13.76 1.55 8.84
N ILE A 442 -14.03 0.30 9.24
CA ILE A 442 -15.17 -0.07 10.09
C ILE A 442 -15.11 0.66 11.44
N GLU A 443 -13.96 0.61 12.13
CA GLU A 443 -13.75 1.31 13.41
C GLU A 443 -13.92 2.83 13.29
N SER A 444 -13.60 3.43 12.14
CA SER A 444 -13.79 4.86 11.90
C SER A 444 -15.24 5.27 11.58
N MET A 445 -16.09 4.30 11.21
CA MET A 445 -17.51 4.53 10.92
C MET A 445 -18.40 4.39 12.15
N VAL A 446 -17.92 3.67 13.16
CA VAL A 446 -18.53 3.49 14.50
C VAL A 446 -18.12 4.66 15.39
#